data_AF-A0A3N0G5H1-F1
#
_entry.id   AF-A0A3N0G5H1-F1
#
_cell.length_a   1.000
_cell.length_b   1.000
_cell.length_c   1.000
_cell.angle_alpha   90.00
_cell.angle_beta   90.00
_cell.angle_gamma   90.00
#
_symmetry.space_group_name_H-M   'P 1'
#
loop_
_entity.id
_entity.type
_entity.pdbx_description
1 polymer ?
#
loop_
_entity_poly.entity_id
_entity_poly.type
_entity_poly.pdbx_seq_one_letter_code
_entity_poly.pdbx_strand_id
1 'polypeptide(L)' 'MTAQSDYLPDGLPHNRGLWPQEYREMEWLDLRANQLIHALDDGKTSRQQVEAEISRVAEQHREHFKRRLNHWREYLKK' A
#
# COMPACT_ATOMS: atom_id res chain seq x y z
N MET A 1 -12.69 13.43 7.17
CA MET A 1 -12.56 13.57 5.71
C MET A 1 -11.71 12.42 5.25
N THR A 2 -12.30 11.41 4.61
CA THR A 2 -11.55 10.34 3.94
C THR A 2 -10.84 10.99 2.75
N ALA A 3 -9.68 11.58 3.01
CA ALA A 3 -8.81 12.08 1.96
C ALA A 3 -8.54 10.90 1.03
N GLN A 4 -9.00 11.03 -0.20
CA GLN A 4 -8.68 10.08 -1.24
C GLN A 4 -7.16 9.94 -1.31
N SER A 5 -6.64 8.71 -1.35
CA SER A 5 -5.19 8.50 -1.30
C SER A 5 -4.51 9.27 -2.43
N ASP A 6 -3.35 9.88 -2.16
CA ASP A 6 -2.67 10.84 -3.06
C ASP A 6 -2.30 10.28 -4.44
N TYR A 7 -2.37 8.96 -4.60
CA TYR A 7 -2.06 8.22 -5.83
C TYR A 7 -3.31 7.88 -6.68
N LEU A 8 -4.51 8.24 -6.22
CA LEU A 8 -5.77 7.98 -6.92
C LEU A 8 -6.31 9.27 -7.55
N PRO A 9 -6.74 9.24 -8.82
CA PRO A 9 -7.27 10.43 -9.50
C PRO A 9 -8.61 10.88 -8.91
N ASP A 10 -8.79 12.18 -8.79
CA ASP A 10 -10.05 12.78 -8.36
C ASP A 10 -11.23 12.33 -9.23
N GLY A 11 -12.38 12.12 -8.60
CA GLY A 11 -13.61 11.74 -9.30
C GLY A 11 -13.81 10.24 -9.53
N LEU A 12 -12.99 9.38 -8.92
CA LEU A 12 -13.29 7.95 -8.87
C LEU A 12 -14.62 7.68 -8.14
N PRO A 13 -15.44 6.75 -8.64
CA PRO A 13 -16.72 6.45 -8.02
C PRO A 13 -16.50 5.88 -6.62
N HIS A 14 -17.38 6.17 -5.66
CA HIS A 14 -17.27 5.61 -4.30
C HIS A 14 -17.24 4.07 -4.29
N ASN A 15 -17.90 3.44 -5.27
CA ASN A 15 -17.88 1.99 -5.44
C ASN A 15 -16.56 1.54 -6.09
N ARG A 16 -15.67 0.97 -5.28
CA ARG A 16 -14.40 0.36 -5.70
C ARG A 16 -14.54 -0.75 -6.74
N GLY A 17 -15.69 -1.43 -6.79
CA GLY A 17 -15.97 -2.44 -7.80
C GLY A 17 -16.03 -1.88 -9.24
N LEU A 18 -16.29 -0.57 -9.38
CA LEU A 18 -16.32 0.13 -10.66
C LEU A 18 -14.95 0.70 -11.06
N TRP A 19 -13.92 0.53 -10.22
CA TRP A 19 -12.61 1.09 -10.51
C TRP A 19 -11.91 0.28 -11.60
N PRO A 20 -11.15 0.96 -12.49
CA PRO A 20 -10.12 0.32 -13.29
C PRO A 20 -9.26 -0.63 -12.46
N GLN A 21 -8.82 -1.73 -13.08
CA GLN A 21 -8.05 -2.76 -12.39
C GLN A 21 -6.77 -2.20 -11.74
N GLU A 22 -6.06 -1.31 -12.45
CA GLU A 22 -4.85 -0.65 -11.94
C GLU A 22 -5.08 0.06 -10.59
N TYR A 23 -6.17 0.84 -10.46
CA TYR A 23 -6.45 1.55 -9.21
C TYR A 23 -6.86 0.63 -8.08
N ARG A 24 -7.54 -0.49 -8.39
CA ARG A 24 -7.84 -1.54 -7.40
C ARG A 24 -6.57 -2.22 -6.92
N GLU A 25 -5.64 -2.51 -7.83
CA GLU A 25 -4.34 -3.09 -7.49
C GLU A 25 -3.50 -2.14 -6.64
N MET A 26 -3.48 -0.85 -6.98
CA MET A 26 -2.80 0.19 -6.19
C MET A 26 -3.38 0.33 -4.78
N GLU A 27 -4.71 0.28 -4.64
CA GLU A 27 -5.36 0.28 -3.31
C GLU A 27 -5.05 -0.99 -2.53
N TRP A 28 -5.11 -2.15 -3.18
CA TRP A 28 -4.79 -3.42 -2.52
C TRP A 28 -3.34 -3.42 -2.01
N LEU A 29 -2.41 -2.90 -2.79
CA LEU A 29 -1.01 -2.75 -2.39
C LEU A 29 -0.83 -1.77 -1.24
N ASP A 30 -1.60 -0.68 -1.20
CA ASP A 30 -1.58 0.25 -0.06
C ASP A 30 -2.05 -0.43 1.22
N LEU A 31 -3.18 -1.14 1.17
CA LEU A 31 -3.70 -1.88 2.32
C LEU A 31 -2.71 -2.96 2.77
N ARG A 32 -2.07 -3.64 1.81
CA ARG A 32 -1.03 -4.63 2.10
C ARG A 32 0.20 -3.98 2.76
N ALA A 33 0.61 -2.80 2.29
CA ALA A 33 1.72 -2.05 2.87
C ALA A 33 1.42 -1.66 4.32
N ASN A 34 0.20 -1.18 4.59
CA ASN A 34 -0.25 -0.85 5.93
C ASN A 34 -0.16 -2.07 6.87
N GLN A 35 -0.74 -3.20 6.44
CA GLN A 35 -0.71 -4.45 7.20
C GLN A 35 0.71 -4.93 7.50
N LEU A 36 1.62 -4.86 6.51
CA LEU A 36 3.01 -5.30 6.69
C LEU A 36 3.77 -4.41 7.68
N ILE A 37 3.55 -3.10 7.62
CA ILE A 37 4.22 -2.16 8.52
C ILE A 37 3.71 -2.31 9.96
N HIS A 38 2.39 -2.47 10.17
CA HIS A 38 1.86 -2.81 11.49
C HIS A 38 2.35 -4.17 11.99
N ALA A 39 2.41 -5.18 11.12
CA ALA A 39 2.96 -6.48 11.52
C ALA A 39 4.45 -6.40 11.87
N LEU A 40 5.20 -5.47 11.26
CA LEU A 40 6.61 -5.25 11.55
C LEU A 40 6.78 -4.55 12.91
N ASP A 41 5.93 -3.57 13.19
CA ASP A 41 5.89 -2.86 14.48
C ASP A 41 5.49 -3.81 15.63
N ASP A 42 4.47 -4.64 15.40
CA ASP A 42 4.02 -5.69 16.33
C ASP A 42 5.03 -6.84 16.49
N GLY A 43 6.12 -6.88 15.72
CA GLY A 43 7.10 -7.97 15.72
C GLY A 43 6.59 -9.30 15.14
N LYS A 44 5.44 -9.29 14.45
CA LYS A 44 4.82 -10.47 13.81
C LYS A 44 5.44 -10.80 12.45
N THR A 45 6.12 -9.85 11.81
CA THR A 45 6.86 -10.06 10.56
C THR A 45 8.28 -9.50 10.67
N SER A 46 9.16 -9.92 9.77
CA SER A 46 10.53 -9.43 9.68
C SER A 46 10.72 -8.54 8.46
N ARG A 47 11.77 -7.69 8.51
CA ARG A 47 12.17 -6.87 7.36
C ARG A 47 12.44 -7.70 6.09
N GLN A 48 12.99 -8.90 6.25
CA GLN A 48 13.22 -9.83 5.14
C GLN A 48 11.92 -10.29 4.48
N GLN A 49 10.86 -10.53 5.26
CA GLN A 49 9.55 -10.86 4.72
C GLN A 49 8.94 -9.69 3.94
N VAL A 50 9.10 -8.46 4.45
CA VAL A 50 8.67 -7.25 3.73
C VAL A 50 9.42 -7.12 2.39
N GLU A 51 10.74 -7.37 2.37
CA GLU A 51 11.55 -7.35 1.14
C GLU A 51 11.15 -8.46 0.15
N ALA A 52 10.80 -9.64 0.65
CA ALA A 52 10.28 -10.72 -0.17
C ALA A 52 8.93 -10.36 -0.82
N GLU A 53 8.04 -9.71 -0.07
CA GLU A 53 6.76 -9.21 -0.62
C GLU A 53 7.00 -8.15 -1.69
N ILE A 54 7.92 -7.20 -1.48
CA ILE A 54 8.30 -6.22 -2.51
C ILE A 54 8.78 -6.91 -3.79
N SER A 55 9.55 -8.00 -3.65
CA SER A 55 10.12 -8.73 -4.79
C SER A 55 9.04 -9.48 -5.59
N ARG A 56 7.98 -9.94 -4.90
CA ARG A 56 6.81 -10.63 -5.49
C ARG A 56 5.88 -9.71 -6.26
N VAL A 57 5.80 -8.43 -5.86
CA VAL A 57 4.97 -7.44 -6.56
C VAL A 57 5.50 -7.23 -7.99
N ALA A 58 4.58 -7.12 -8.95
CA ALA A 58 4.88 -6.82 -10.34
C ALA A 58 5.70 -5.52 -10.45
N GLU A 59 6.69 -5.49 -11.34
CA GLU A 59 7.66 -4.39 -11.41
C GLU A 59 7.01 -3.01 -11.55
N GLN A 60 5.95 -2.93 -12.35
CA GLN A 60 5.14 -1.72 -12.56
C GLN A 60 4.53 -1.13 -11.28
N HIS A 61 4.30 -1.95 -10.24
CA HIS A 61 3.73 -1.50 -8.97
C HIS A 61 4.72 -1.52 -7.80
N ARG A 62 5.96 -1.99 -7.99
CA ARG A 62 6.97 -2.06 -6.91
C ARG A 62 7.29 -0.69 -6.34
N GLU A 63 7.41 0.32 -7.20
CA GLU A 63 7.72 1.67 -6.75
C GLU A 63 6.59 2.25 -5.90
N HIS A 64 5.34 2.10 -6.37
CA HIS A 64 4.15 2.47 -5.60
C HIS A 64 4.14 1.78 -4.23
N PHE A 65 4.33 0.47 -4.22
CA PHE A 65 4.32 -0.31 -2.98
C PHE A 65 5.41 0.13 -2.00
N LYS A 66 6.64 0.40 -2.48
CA LYS A 66 7.74 0.94 -1.66
C LYS A 66 7.39 2.32 -1.08
N ARG A 67 6.79 3.21 -1.87
CA ARG A 67 6.33 4.53 -1.38
C ARG A 67 5.31 4.37 -0.27
N ARG A 68 4.34 3.47 -0.42
CA ARG A 68 3.31 3.20 0.62
C ARG A 68 3.90 2.57 1.88
N LEU A 69 4.83 1.64 1.76
CA LEU A 69 5.55 1.08 2.93
C LEU A 69 6.29 2.17 3.71
N ASN A 70 6.96 3.09 3.02
CA ASN A 70 7.63 4.21 3.68
C ASN A 70 6.63 5.17 4.33
N HIS A 71 5.53 5.51 3.65
CA HIS A 71 4.47 6.36 4.19
C HIS A 71 3.92 5.81 5.51
N TRP A 72 3.53 4.53 5.55
CA TRP A 72 3.01 3.91 6.78
C TRP A 72 4.07 3.81 7.86
N ARG A 73 5.33 3.57 7.49
CA ARG A 73 6.44 3.56 8.45
C ARG A 73 6.67 4.93 9.08
N GLU A 74 6.52 6.01 8.34
CA GLU A 74 6.59 7.37 8.88
C GLU A 74 5.36 7.72 9.70
N TYR A 75 4.19 7.22 9.30
CA TYR A 75 2.93 7.38 10.02
C TYR A 75 2.99 6.75 11.42
N LEU A 76 3.52 5.52 11.55
CA LEU A 76 3.64 4.85 12.85
C LEU A 76 4.73 5.40 13.77
N LYS A 77 5.70 6.14 13.23
CA LYS A 77 6.75 6.79 14.02
C LYS A 77 6.31 8.08 14.70
N LYS A 78 5.17 8.66 14.29
CA LYS A 78 4.58 9.86 14.87
C LYS A 78 3.67 9.50 16.03
#